data_AF-A0A4Q7FH07-F1
#
_entry.id   AF-A0A4Q7FH07-F1
#
_cell.length_a   1.000
_cell.length_b   1.000
_cell.length_c   1.000
_cell.angle_alpha   90.00
_cell.angle_beta   90.00
_cell.angle_gamma   90.00
#
_symmetry.space_group_name_H-M   'P 1'
#
loop_
_entity.id
_entity.type
_entity.pdbx_description
1 polymer ?
#
loop_
_entity_poly.entity_id
_entity_poly.type
_entity_poly.pdbx_seq_one_letter_code
_entity_poly.pdbx_strand_id
1 'polypeptide(L)'
;MWPWIGAYWLRKKLITGTAIGIDLWAEKDLSNNNPEATLVNAVAEGVADRVEVETGDITKLRFPDASFDVVVSMTVIHNIPSRDARDQALREFVRVLKPGGRAAIFDLLHTSRYAEVLREAGMTVRDIGHDRL
;
A
#
# COMPACT_ATOMS: atom_id res chain seq x y z
N MET A 1 19.17 6.81 2.91
CA MET A 1 19.03 7.78 1.81
C MET A 1 18.37 7.06 0.62
N TRP A 2 17.03 6.97 0.60
CA TRP A 2 16.29 6.43 -0.56
C TRP A 2 14.91 7.12 -0.80
N PRO A 3 14.81 8.45 -0.93
CA PRO A 3 13.49 9.13 -1.02
C PRO A 3 12.86 9.24 -2.43
N TRP A 4 13.45 8.71 -3.51
CA TRP A 4 13.17 9.27 -4.85
C TRP A 4 12.09 8.61 -5.73
N ILE A 5 11.61 7.39 -5.46
CA ILE A 5 10.68 6.72 -6.40
C ILE A 5 9.20 6.97 -6.07
N GLY A 6 8.83 7.08 -4.79
CA GLY A 6 7.42 7.26 -4.40
C GLY A 6 6.87 8.64 -4.75
N ALA A 7 7.60 9.70 -4.41
CA ALA A 7 7.15 11.08 -4.51
C ALA A 7 6.89 11.51 -5.98
N TYR A 8 7.87 11.30 -6.85
CA TYR A 8 7.77 11.64 -8.28
C TYR A 8 6.67 10.85 -9.00
N TRP A 9 6.43 9.61 -8.55
CA TRP A 9 5.38 8.77 -9.10
C TRP A 9 3.98 9.26 -8.70
N LEU A 10 3.80 9.71 -7.44
CA LEU A 10 2.56 10.33 -6.99
C LEU A 10 2.21 11.57 -7.84
N ARG A 11 3.12 12.52 -8.03
CA ARG A 11 2.85 13.76 -8.81
C ARG A 11 2.29 13.51 -10.20
N LYS A 12 2.87 12.56 -10.94
CA LYS A 12 2.46 12.26 -12.32
C LYS A 12 1.14 11.51 -12.43
N LYS A 13 0.70 10.85 -11.35
CA LYS A 13 -0.46 9.93 -11.38
C LYS A 13 -1.65 10.44 -10.56
N LEU A 14 -1.41 11.17 -9.46
CA LEU A 14 -2.41 11.99 -8.77
C LEU A 14 -2.65 13.29 -9.54
N ILE A 15 -3.15 13.15 -10.76
CA ILE A 15 -3.64 14.28 -11.57
C ILE A 15 -4.96 14.79 -10.98
N THR A 16 -5.75 13.90 -10.36
CA THR A 16 -7.02 14.17 -9.66
C THR A 16 -7.16 13.26 -8.44
N GLY A 17 -8.02 13.62 -7.48
CA GLY A 17 -8.31 12.83 -6.27
C GLY A 17 -7.36 13.11 -5.11
N THR A 18 -7.52 12.35 -4.03
CA THR A 18 -6.71 12.40 -2.81
C THR A 18 -6.07 11.04 -2.51
N ALA A 19 -5.02 11.03 -1.70
CA ALA A 19 -4.35 9.81 -1.24
C ALA A 19 -4.15 9.86 0.28
N ILE A 20 -4.33 8.70 0.92
CA ILE A 20 -4.04 8.51 2.35
C ILE A 20 -2.91 7.47 2.44
N GLY A 21 -1.77 7.88 2.97
CA GLY A 21 -0.62 7.00 3.24
C GLY A 21 -0.71 6.41 4.65
N ILE A 22 -0.45 5.12 4.80
CA ILE A 22 -0.57 4.42 6.08
C ILE A 22 0.68 3.60 6.33
N ASP A 23 1.25 3.76 7.53
CA ASP A 23 2.40 3.00 7.98
C ASP A 23 2.37 2.86 9.52
N LEU A 24 3.12 1.89 10.04
CA LEU A 24 3.46 1.80 11.46
C LEU A 24 4.69 2.66 11.82
N TRP A 25 5.37 3.22 10.81
CA TRP A 25 6.58 4.05 10.93
C TRP A 25 7.72 3.32 11.64
N ALA A 26 7.88 2.03 11.31
CA ALA A 26 8.83 1.15 11.98
C ALA A 26 10.24 1.30 11.39
N GLU A 27 11.17 1.89 12.15
CA GLU A 27 12.56 2.11 11.69
C GLU A 27 13.35 0.82 11.41
N LYS A 28 12.95 -0.29 12.04
CA LYS A 28 13.52 -1.61 11.78
C LYS A 28 13.32 -2.08 10.34
N ASP A 29 12.27 -1.59 9.68
CA ASP A 29 11.88 -2.00 8.32
C ASP A 29 12.40 -1.01 7.28
N LEU A 30 12.48 0.28 7.63
CA LEU A 30 13.08 1.33 6.81
C LEU A 30 13.71 2.42 7.69
N SER A 31 15.01 2.65 7.54
CA SER A 31 15.69 3.67 8.35
C SER A 31 15.12 5.07 8.11
N ASN A 32 14.87 5.80 9.20
CA ASN A 32 14.23 7.12 9.19
C ASN A 32 12.82 7.12 8.58
N ASN A 33 12.08 6.01 8.74
CA ASN A 33 10.68 5.93 8.33
C ASN A 33 9.80 6.73 9.29
N ASN A 34 9.32 7.89 8.84
CA ASN A 34 8.47 8.77 9.62
C ASN A 34 7.49 9.54 8.72
N PRO A 35 6.34 9.98 9.27
CA PRO A 35 5.31 10.68 8.49
C PRO A 35 5.81 12.02 7.93
N GLU A 36 6.68 12.73 8.66
CA GLU A 36 7.22 14.03 8.25
C GLU A 36 7.99 13.93 6.93
N ALA A 37 8.83 12.91 6.77
CA ALA A 37 9.57 12.67 5.53
C ALA A 37 8.63 12.44 4.34
N THR A 38 7.49 11.77 4.57
CA THR A 38 6.46 11.56 3.54
C THR A 38 5.78 12.88 3.16
N LEU A 39 5.45 13.71 4.14
CA LEU A 39 4.82 15.02 3.90
C LEU A 39 5.78 16.00 3.22
N VAL A 40 7.05 16.03 3.60
CA VAL A 40 8.10 16.82 2.93
C VAL A 40 8.22 16.44 1.45
N ASN A 41 8.15 15.14 1.14
CA ASN A 41 8.13 14.66 -0.24
C ASN A 41 6.85 15.12 -0.98
N ALA A 42 5.69 15.08 -0.34
CA ALA A 42 4.44 15.57 -0.94
C ALA A 42 4.51 17.08 -1.27
N VAL A 43 5.16 17.88 -0.42
CA VAL A 43 5.42 19.31 -0.66
C VAL A 43 6.38 19.50 -1.84
N ALA A 44 7.50 18.79 -1.86
CA ALA A 44 8.49 18.87 -2.94
C ALA A 44 7.89 18.53 -4.32
N GLU A 45 6.87 17.67 -4.33
CA GLU A 45 6.15 17.23 -5.52
C GLU A 45 4.91 18.08 -5.86
N GLY A 46 4.54 19.03 -4.99
CA GLY A 46 3.39 19.92 -5.21
C GLY A 46 2.04 19.21 -5.12
N VAL A 47 1.92 18.20 -4.25
CA VAL A 47 0.68 17.42 -4.02
C VAL A 47 0.25 17.41 -2.54
N ALA A 48 0.87 18.24 -1.70
CA ALA A 48 0.59 18.29 -0.26
C ALA A 48 -0.88 18.61 0.08
N ASP A 49 -1.61 19.27 -0.82
CA ASP A 49 -3.04 19.58 -0.70
C ASP A 49 -3.95 18.35 -0.88
N ARG A 50 -3.39 17.22 -1.32
CA ARG A 50 -4.10 16.00 -1.71
C ARG A 50 -3.58 14.74 -1.03
N VAL A 51 -2.61 14.87 -0.11
CA VAL A 51 -1.99 13.75 0.58
C VAL A 51 -2.17 13.91 2.08
N GLU A 52 -2.73 12.89 2.70
CA GLU A 52 -2.79 12.72 4.14
C GLU A 52 -1.96 11.50 4.54
N VAL A 53 -1.46 11.48 5.79
CA VAL A 53 -0.73 10.35 6.35
C VAL A 53 -1.31 9.96 7.71
N GLU A 54 -1.47 8.67 7.95
CA GLU A 54 -1.98 8.13 9.20
C GLU A 54 -1.10 7.01 9.72
N THR A 55 -0.96 6.92 11.04
CA THR A 55 -0.37 5.73 11.68
C THR A 55 -1.42 4.63 11.77
N GLY A 56 -1.17 3.48 11.15
CA GLY A 56 -2.17 2.42 11.08
C GLY A 56 -1.60 1.03 10.80
N ASP A 57 -2.30 0.02 11.31
CA ASP A 57 -2.01 -1.39 11.05
C ASP A 57 -2.83 -1.86 9.85
N ILE A 58 -2.14 -2.28 8.78
CA ILE A 58 -2.79 -2.72 7.54
C ILE A 58 -3.54 -4.05 7.69
N THR A 59 -3.33 -4.79 8.79
CA THR A 59 -4.13 -5.98 9.12
C THR A 59 -5.50 -5.64 9.71
N LYS A 60 -5.73 -4.36 10.05
CA LYS A 60 -7.00 -3.83 10.58
C LYS A 60 -7.16 -2.35 10.22
N LEU A 61 -7.51 -2.09 8.97
CA LEU A 61 -7.69 -0.74 8.46
C LEU A 61 -8.92 -0.08 9.07
N ARG A 62 -8.77 1.18 9.51
CA ARG A 62 -9.83 1.96 10.15
C ARG A 62 -10.72 2.70 9.16
N PHE A 63 -10.91 2.13 7.96
CA PHE A 63 -11.83 2.67 6.96
C PHE A 63 -13.05 1.77 6.82
N PRO A 64 -14.21 2.36 6.49
CA PRO A 64 -15.37 1.61 6.06
C PRO A 64 -15.08 0.75 4.83
N ASP A 65 -15.91 -0.27 4.63
CA ASP A 65 -15.92 -1.06 3.41
C ASP A 65 -16.15 -0.14 2.19
N ALA A 66 -15.57 -0.50 1.05
CA ALA A 66 -15.77 0.23 -0.22
C ALA A 66 -15.45 1.75 -0.16
N SER A 67 -14.39 2.13 0.55
CA SER A 67 -13.95 3.53 0.68
C SER A 67 -13.04 4.00 -0.46
N PHE A 68 -12.26 3.12 -1.07
CA PHE A 68 -11.21 3.48 -2.03
C PHE A 68 -11.43 2.89 -3.41
N ASP A 69 -11.08 3.66 -4.43
CA ASP A 69 -11.05 3.19 -5.82
C ASP A 69 -9.76 2.37 -6.11
N VAL A 70 -8.67 2.70 -5.42
CA VAL A 70 -7.35 2.07 -5.62
C VAL A 70 -6.65 1.87 -4.28
N VAL A 71 -6.00 0.72 -4.11
CA VAL A 71 -5.05 0.43 -3.04
C VAL A 71 -3.68 0.15 -3.66
N VAL A 72 -2.64 0.77 -3.12
CA VAL A 72 -1.25 0.52 -3.53
C VAL A 72 -0.45 0.12 -2.30
N SER A 73 0.31 -0.97 -2.42
CA SER A 73 1.25 -1.41 -1.38
C SER A 73 2.62 -1.61 -2.02
N MET A 74 3.66 -1.07 -1.38
CA MET A 74 5.03 -1.14 -1.87
C MET A 74 5.96 -1.59 -0.75
N THR A 75 6.48 -2.82 -0.84
CA THR A 75 7.45 -3.42 0.09
C THR A 75 7.03 -3.37 1.55
N VAL A 76 5.78 -3.73 1.85
CA VAL A 76 5.22 -3.68 3.22
C VAL A 76 4.81 -5.06 3.75
N ILE A 77 4.08 -5.85 2.95
CA ILE A 77 3.35 -7.03 3.45
C ILE A 77 4.33 -8.12 3.90
N HIS A 78 5.48 -8.26 3.24
CA HIS A 78 6.51 -9.22 3.65
C HIS A 78 7.08 -8.98 5.05
N ASN A 79 7.02 -7.75 5.58
CA ASN A 79 7.52 -7.42 6.93
C ASN A 79 6.61 -7.97 8.04
N ILE A 80 5.37 -8.37 7.71
CA ILE A 80 4.45 -8.98 8.67
C ILE A 80 4.86 -10.45 8.88
N PRO A 81 5.28 -10.85 10.10
CA PRO A 81 5.86 -12.20 10.30
C PRO A 81 4.85 -13.33 10.12
N SER A 82 3.59 -13.12 10.54
CA SER A 82 2.55 -14.14 10.47
C SER A 82 1.98 -14.25 9.06
N ARG A 83 1.89 -15.48 8.54
CA ARG A 83 1.16 -15.78 7.30
C ARG A 83 -0.29 -15.33 7.40
N ASP A 84 -0.97 -15.65 8.49
CA ASP A 84 -2.40 -15.32 8.65
C ASP A 84 -2.62 -13.82 8.73
N ALA A 85 -1.68 -13.07 9.33
CA ALA A 85 -1.73 -11.62 9.38
C ALA A 85 -1.49 -10.99 7.99
N ARG A 86 -0.61 -11.57 7.16
CA ARG A 86 -0.44 -11.15 5.76
C ARG A 86 -1.68 -11.41 4.93
N ASP A 87 -2.25 -12.60 5.05
CA ASP A 87 -3.51 -12.96 4.40
C ASP A 87 -4.64 -12.01 4.86
N GLN A 88 -4.63 -11.61 6.14
CA GLN A 88 -5.59 -10.64 6.68
C GLN A 88 -5.39 -9.24 6.11
N ALA A 89 -4.16 -8.75 5.97
CA ALA A 89 -3.89 -7.46 5.33
C ALA A 89 -4.42 -7.41 3.89
N LEU A 90 -4.24 -8.50 3.13
CA LEU A 90 -4.79 -8.61 1.77
C LEU A 90 -6.33 -8.58 1.77
N ARG A 91 -6.97 -9.25 2.73
CA ARG A 91 -8.43 -9.18 2.89
C ARG A 91 -8.91 -7.78 3.25
N GLU A 92 -8.20 -7.06 4.11
CA GLU A 92 -8.49 -5.66 4.41
C GLU A 92 -8.38 -4.77 3.18
N PHE A 93 -7.37 -4.99 2.32
CA PHE A 93 -7.24 -4.26 1.07
C PHE A 93 -8.46 -4.47 0.17
N VAL A 94 -8.93 -5.71 0.04
CA VAL A 94 -10.14 -6.01 -0.75
C VAL A 94 -11.39 -5.40 -0.11
N ARG A 95 -11.53 -5.47 1.21
CA ARG A 95 -12.68 -4.92 1.94
C ARG A 95 -12.85 -3.42 1.72
N VAL A 96 -11.75 -2.66 1.80
CA VAL A 96 -11.81 -1.20 1.65
C VAL A 96 -11.92 -0.75 0.19
N LEU A 97 -11.71 -1.64 -0.78
CA LEU A 97 -11.92 -1.33 -2.19
C LEU A 97 -13.40 -1.31 -2.55
N LYS A 98 -13.80 -0.29 -3.32
CA LYS A 98 -15.13 -0.23 -3.96
C LYS A 98 -15.30 -1.39 -4.94
N PRO A 99 -16.53 -1.82 -5.25
CA PRO A 99 -16.78 -2.71 -6.37
C PRO A 99 -16.13 -2.17 -7.66
N GLY A 100 -15.27 -2.98 -8.29
CA GLY A 100 -14.49 -2.57 -9.47
C GLY A 100 -13.19 -1.83 -9.17
N GLY A 101 -12.86 -1.61 -7.89
CA GLY A 101 -11.60 -1.04 -7.44
C GLY A 101 -10.40 -1.94 -7.74
N ARG A 102 -9.19 -1.37 -7.62
CA ARG A 102 -7.95 -2.05 -8.02
C ARG A 102 -6.90 -2.06 -6.91
N ALA A 103 -6.21 -3.18 -6.76
CA ALA A 103 -5.02 -3.28 -5.94
C ALA A 103 -3.76 -3.38 -6.83
N ALA A 104 -2.71 -2.66 -6.47
CA ALA A 104 -1.37 -2.83 -7.01
C ALA A 104 -0.41 -3.13 -5.87
N ILE A 105 0.23 -4.30 -5.89
CA ILE A 105 1.13 -4.75 -4.84
C ILE A 105 2.49 -4.99 -5.47
N PHE A 106 3.48 -4.25 -5.02
CA PHE A 106 4.88 -4.49 -5.30
C PHE A 106 5.53 -5.00 -4.01
N ASP A 107 6.05 -6.22 -4.03
CA ASP A 107 6.62 -6.84 -2.85
C ASP A 107 7.79 -7.75 -3.20
N LEU A 108 8.61 -8.10 -2.21
CA LEU A 108 9.84 -8.87 -2.37
C LEU A 108 9.60 -10.38 -2.28
N LEU A 109 8.60 -10.79 -1.50
CA LEU A 109 8.39 -12.20 -1.13
C LEU A 109 6.90 -12.55 -1.19
N HIS A 110 6.62 -13.84 -1.35
CA HIS A 110 5.28 -14.44 -1.20
C HIS A 110 4.23 -13.98 -2.21
N THR A 111 4.63 -13.43 -3.36
CA THR A 111 3.69 -12.86 -4.34
C THR A 111 2.71 -13.91 -4.87
N SER A 112 3.15 -15.16 -5.01
CA SER A 112 2.29 -16.30 -5.35
C SER A 112 1.15 -16.49 -4.34
N ARG A 113 1.46 -16.46 -3.02
CA ARG A 113 0.44 -16.58 -1.97
C ARG A 113 -0.48 -15.36 -1.97
N TYR A 114 0.03 -14.17 -2.21
CA TYR A 114 -0.80 -12.96 -2.25
C TYR A 114 -1.86 -13.07 -3.34
N ALA A 115 -1.47 -13.58 -4.52
CA ALA A 115 -2.39 -13.80 -5.61
C ALA A 115 -3.48 -14.84 -5.29
N GLU A 116 -3.16 -15.91 -4.55
CA GLU A 116 -4.17 -16.87 -4.08
C GLU A 116 -5.20 -16.20 -3.18
N VAL A 117 -4.76 -15.49 -2.14
CA VAL A 117 -5.66 -14.82 -1.18
C VAL A 117 -6.53 -13.77 -1.87
N LEU A 118 -5.95 -13.00 -2.80
CA LEU A 118 -6.71 -12.02 -3.58
C LEU A 118 -7.79 -12.70 -4.44
N ARG A 119 -7.50 -13.85 -5.06
CA ARG A 119 -8.50 -14.63 -5.81
C ARG A 119 -9.58 -15.20 -4.89
N GLU A 120 -9.20 -15.76 -3.74
CA GLU A 120 -10.14 -16.25 -2.71
C GLU A 120 -11.07 -15.13 -2.23
N ALA A 121 -10.58 -13.90 -2.16
CA ALA A 121 -11.35 -12.71 -1.80
C ALA A 121 -12.15 -12.09 -2.97
N GLY A 122 -12.20 -12.74 -4.14
CA GLY A 122 -13.03 -12.31 -5.27
C GLY A 122 -12.35 -11.35 -6.26
N MET A 123 -11.04 -11.12 -6.13
CA MET A 123 -10.29 -10.29 -7.09
C MET A 123 -9.83 -11.10 -8.29
N THR A 124 -9.83 -10.47 -9.48
CA THR A 124 -9.14 -11.01 -10.66
C THR A 124 -7.68 -10.55 -10.66
N VAL A 125 -6.74 -11.49 -10.50
CA VAL A 125 -5.30 -11.20 -10.58
C VAL A 125 -4.82 -11.31 -12.03
N ARG A 126 -4.33 -10.19 -12.59
CA ARG A 126 -3.98 -10.08 -14.02
C ARG A 126 -2.50 -10.35 -14.32
N ASP A 127 -1.62 -10.03 -13.38
CA ASP A 127 -0.18 -10.20 -13.53
C ASP A 127 0.43 -10.56 -12.17
N ILE A 128 1.47 -11.38 -12.19
CA ILE A 128 2.26 -11.79 -11.02
C ILE A 128 3.72 -11.79 -11.47
N GLY A 129 4.50 -10.84 -10.95
CA GLY A 129 5.95 -10.85 -11.11
C GLY A 129 6.51 -12.18 -10.59
N HIS A 130 7.43 -12.81 -11.31
CA HIS A 130 7.93 -14.12 -10.92
C HIS A 130 8.75 -14.03 -9.62
N ASP A 131 8.39 -14.87 -8.64
CA ASP A 131 9.22 -15.18 -7.48
C ASP A 131 10.53 -15.84 -8.01
N ARG A 132 11.56 -15.05 -8.30
CA ARG A 132 12.93 -15.55 -8.46
C ARG A 132 13.69 -15.23 -7.18
N LEU A 133 13.77 -16.22 -6.30
CA LEU A 133 14.87 -16.35 -5.34
C LEU A 133 15.80 -17.44 -5.84
#